data_AF-A0A954YLG8-F1
#
_entry.id   AF-A0A954YLG8-F1
#
_cell.length_a   1.000
_cell.length_b   1.000
_cell.length_c   1.000
_cell.angle_alpha   90.00
_cell.angle_beta   90.00
_cell.angle_gamma   90.00
#
_symmetry.space_group_name_H-M   'P 1'
#
loop_
_entity.id
_entity.type
_entity.pdbx_description
1 polymer ?
#
loop_
_entity_poly.entity_id
_entity_poly.type
_entity_poly.pdbx_seq_one_letter_code
_entity_poly.pdbx_strand_id
1 'polypeptide(L)'
;MPANHSTSSTVVRCENCDSAFQAMPAGGRCTNCGAPLVASTHRFDESRQPKHLGVLAFLQPLAQSVEQGYRDQNMLRNEGGPSLAERAAGPVMCGWCRYRYDARPASPNCAMCGGVLPHPPGHDPGPPPPGARRTLPAAFYWQLYIKQNVGGIFGLGMTFVALPILLLAPLIGLPVLLLGLLIAWSNFLTAFRRHVALAWGQPVAGRIESVNRFGKGKATNHGSVLYRVYFRFDIGSHAFLGMKYTYDPAITHHFVGEPIWVVSLPRRPKYYAIWPPLA
;
A
#
# COMPACT_ATOMS: atom_id res chain seq x y z
N MET A 1 -29.69 -36.92 -9.40
CA MET A 1 -28.44 -36.13 -9.38
C MET A 1 -28.80 -34.69 -9.79
N PRO A 2 -28.72 -33.69 -8.90
CA PRO A 2 -29.03 -32.31 -9.28
C PRO A 2 -27.89 -31.71 -10.12
N ALA A 3 -28.24 -30.98 -11.18
CA ALA A 3 -27.30 -30.29 -12.04
C ALA A 3 -26.71 -29.06 -11.33
N ASN A 4 -25.38 -29.01 -11.20
CA ASN A 4 -24.65 -27.86 -10.70
C ASN A 4 -24.70 -26.75 -11.76
N HIS A 5 -25.56 -25.75 -11.57
CA HIS A 5 -25.51 -24.50 -12.32
C HIS A 5 -24.40 -23.61 -11.76
N SER A 6 -23.23 -23.64 -12.40
CA SER A 6 -22.16 -22.68 -12.17
C SER A 6 -22.56 -21.31 -12.75
N THR A 7 -23.01 -20.40 -11.90
CA THR A 7 -23.29 -19.01 -12.25
C THR A 7 -21.96 -18.27 -12.47
N SER A 8 -21.57 -18.09 -13.73
CA SER A 8 -20.43 -17.25 -14.14
C SER A 8 -20.66 -15.80 -13.69
N SER A 9 -19.86 -15.29 -12.76
CA SER A 9 -19.92 -13.90 -12.31
C SER A 9 -19.10 -13.00 -13.25
N THR A 10 -19.77 -12.13 -13.98
CA THR A 10 -19.11 -11.14 -14.85
C THR A 10 -18.56 -9.98 -14.00
N VAL A 11 -17.42 -9.37 -14.34
CA VAL A 11 -16.93 -8.16 -13.66
C VAL A 11 -17.05 -6.98 -14.61
N VAL A 12 -17.65 -5.87 -14.16
CA VAL A 12 -17.87 -4.64 -14.93
C VAL A 12 -17.00 -3.52 -14.37
N ARG A 13 -16.29 -2.80 -15.24
CA ARG A 13 -15.42 -1.68 -14.86
C ARG A 13 -16.08 -0.35 -15.21
N CYS A 14 -15.96 0.65 -14.34
CA CYS A 14 -16.46 1.99 -14.61
C CYS A 14 -15.42 2.82 -15.35
N GLU A 15 -15.71 3.24 -16.58
CA GLU A 15 -14.80 4.05 -17.41
C GLU A 15 -14.42 5.41 -16.77
N ASN A 16 -15.28 5.97 -15.91
CA ASN A 16 -15.04 7.29 -15.33
C ASN A 16 -14.07 7.26 -14.13
N CYS A 17 -14.07 6.18 -13.35
CA CYS A 17 -13.28 6.10 -12.11
C CYS A 17 -12.42 4.84 -11.97
N ASP A 18 -12.42 3.95 -12.96
CA ASP A 18 -11.64 2.69 -12.99
C ASP A 18 -11.99 1.66 -11.91
N SER A 19 -13.10 1.83 -11.18
CA SER A 19 -13.50 0.84 -10.18
C SER A 19 -14.13 -0.39 -10.85
N ALA A 20 -13.73 -1.57 -10.40
CA ALA A 20 -14.27 -2.86 -10.85
C ALA A 20 -15.35 -3.37 -9.88
N PHE A 21 -16.45 -3.90 -10.43
CA PHE A 21 -17.59 -4.43 -9.69
C PHE A 21 -17.93 -5.85 -10.16
N GLN A 22 -18.25 -6.76 -9.24
CA GLN A 22 -18.90 -8.03 -9.60
C GLN A 22 -20.33 -7.76 -10.07
N ALA A 23 -20.73 -8.42 -11.16
CA ALA A 23 -21.88 -8.11 -12.03
C ALA A 23 -23.10 -7.60 -11.28
N MET A 24 -23.45 -6.35 -11.54
CA MET A 24 -24.81 -5.85 -11.31
C MET A 24 -25.67 -6.16 -12.54
N PRO A 25 -27.01 -6.31 -12.38
CA PRO A 25 -27.91 -6.39 -13.52
C PRO A 25 -27.71 -5.20 -14.46
N ALA A 26 -27.85 -5.44 -15.77
CA ALA A 26 -27.68 -4.44 -16.81
C ALA A 26 -28.43 -3.14 -16.45
N GLY A 27 -27.72 -2.00 -16.45
CA GLY A 27 -28.27 -0.69 -16.06
C GLY A 27 -27.80 -0.15 -14.70
N GLY A 28 -26.90 -0.83 -13.99
CA GLY A 28 -26.31 -0.34 -12.73
C GLY A 28 -25.50 0.95 -12.88
N ARG A 29 -25.53 1.80 -11.84
CA ARG A 29 -24.62 2.95 -11.68
C ARG A 29 -23.43 2.55 -10.83
N CYS A 30 -22.26 3.07 -11.17
CA CYS A 30 -21.04 2.92 -10.39
C CYS A 30 -21.27 3.47 -8.97
N THR A 31 -21.08 2.65 -7.94
CA THR A 31 -21.26 3.09 -6.54
C THR A 31 -20.20 4.10 -6.09
N ASN A 32 -19.07 4.19 -6.80
CA ASN A 32 -17.98 5.09 -6.43
C ASN A 32 -18.13 6.49 -7.05
N CYS A 33 -18.67 6.61 -8.28
CA CYS A 33 -18.74 7.89 -9.00
C CYS A 33 -20.13 8.22 -9.59
N GLY A 34 -21.12 7.33 -9.50
CA GLY A 34 -22.47 7.52 -10.02
C GLY A 34 -22.64 7.38 -11.53
N ALA A 35 -21.56 7.19 -12.29
CA ALA A 35 -21.62 7.04 -13.74
C ALA A 35 -22.30 5.72 -14.16
N PRO A 36 -23.03 5.69 -15.28
CA PRO A 36 -23.63 4.45 -15.80
C PRO A 36 -22.54 3.45 -16.21
N LEU A 37 -22.77 2.17 -15.93
CA LEU A 37 -21.89 1.09 -16.35
C LEU A 37 -22.30 0.60 -17.74
N VAL A 38 -21.43 0.75 -18.75
CA VAL A 38 -21.67 0.28 -20.13
C VAL A 38 -20.98 -1.08 -20.31
N ALA A 39 -21.69 -2.08 -20.83
CA ALA A 39 -21.11 -3.38 -21.17
C ALA A 39 -20.23 -3.24 -22.42
N SER A 40 -18.91 -3.35 -22.28
CA SER A 40 -17.99 -3.22 -23.42
C SER A 40 -17.96 -4.51 -24.27
N THR A 41 -17.94 -4.35 -25.59
CA THR A 41 -17.89 -5.46 -26.58
C THR A 41 -16.63 -5.34 -27.45
N HIS A 42 -15.44 -5.45 -26.85
CA HIS A 42 -14.19 -5.43 -27.61
C HIS A 42 -13.61 -6.85 -27.80
N ARG A 43 -13.35 -7.25 -29.06
CA ARG A 43 -12.54 -8.43 -29.45
C ARG A 43 -11.06 -8.02 -29.53
N PHE A 44 -10.15 -8.86 -29.03
CA PHE A 44 -8.72 -8.58 -28.96
C PHE A 44 -7.88 -9.48 -29.89
N ASP A 45 -6.75 -8.92 -30.36
CA ASP A 45 -5.76 -9.52 -31.28
C ASP A 45 -4.57 -10.10 -30.49
N GLU A 46 -4.24 -11.37 -30.73
CA GLU A 46 -3.42 -12.26 -29.89
C GLU A 46 -1.90 -12.15 -30.15
N SER A 47 -1.46 -11.23 -31.03
CA SER A 47 -0.11 -11.22 -31.61
C SER A 47 1.00 -10.51 -30.81
N ARG A 48 0.77 -10.08 -29.56
CA ARG A 48 1.79 -9.39 -28.73
C ARG A 48 2.04 -10.08 -27.39
N GLN A 49 2.96 -11.05 -27.36
CA GLN A 49 3.58 -11.54 -26.11
C GLN A 49 5.06 -11.12 -26.01
N PRO A 50 5.52 -10.57 -24.87
CA PRO A 50 6.91 -10.16 -24.67
C PRO A 50 7.85 -11.36 -24.41
N LYS A 51 9.05 -11.33 -25.02
CA LYS A 51 10.04 -12.43 -25.07
C LYS A 51 11.01 -12.52 -23.88
N HIS A 52 10.80 -11.79 -22.78
CA HIS A 52 11.74 -11.75 -21.65
C HIS A 52 11.13 -12.31 -20.36
N LEU A 53 11.10 -13.64 -20.22
CA LEU A 53 10.61 -14.34 -19.02
C LEU A 53 11.51 -15.52 -18.61
N GLY A 54 12.83 -15.37 -18.76
CA GLY A 54 13.79 -16.48 -18.60
C GLY A 54 14.17 -16.88 -17.16
N VAL A 55 13.86 -16.07 -16.13
CA VAL A 55 14.49 -16.26 -14.79
C VAL A 55 13.54 -16.86 -13.73
N LEU A 56 12.25 -17.04 -14.04
CA LEU A 56 11.25 -17.63 -13.13
C LEU A 56 10.59 -18.90 -13.70
N ALA A 57 11.32 -19.68 -14.51
CA ALA A 57 10.77 -20.85 -15.21
C ALA A 57 10.15 -21.89 -14.26
N PHE A 58 10.63 -22.02 -13.02
CA PHE A 58 10.10 -23.00 -12.06
C PHE A 58 8.71 -22.61 -11.49
N LEU A 59 8.34 -21.32 -11.52
CA LEU A 59 7.01 -20.85 -11.09
C LEU A 59 5.99 -20.85 -12.23
N GLN A 60 6.45 -21.08 -13.46
CA GLN A 60 5.65 -21.01 -14.68
C GLN A 60 4.47 -22.01 -14.69
N PRO A 61 4.61 -23.28 -14.24
CA PRO A 61 3.49 -24.23 -14.24
C PRO A 61 2.39 -23.84 -13.23
N LEU A 62 2.80 -23.31 -12.07
CA LEU A 62 1.87 -22.92 -11.00
C LEU A 62 1.15 -21.60 -11.35
N ALA A 63 1.88 -20.65 -11.93
CA ALA A 63 1.29 -19.43 -12.47
C ALA A 63 0.31 -19.74 -13.60
N GLN A 64 0.65 -20.66 -14.51
CA GLN A 64 -0.23 -21.11 -15.58
C GLN A 64 -1.48 -21.82 -15.06
N SER A 65 -1.38 -22.70 -14.06
CA SER A 65 -2.57 -23.39 -13.52
C SER A 65 -3.52 -22.42 -12.81
N VAL A 66 -2.97 -21.44 -12.10
CA VAL A 66 -3.75 -20.38 -11.45
C VAL A 66 -4.38 -19.48 -12.50
N GLU A 67 -3.64 -19.07 -13.52
CA GLU A 67 -4.14 -18.26 -14.63
C GLU A 67 -5.22 -19.00 -15.43
N GLN A 68 -5.06 -20.31 -15.67
CA GLN A 68 -6.06 -21.16 -16.30
C GLN A 68 -7.34 -21.21 -15.46
N GLY A 69 -7.24 -21.40 -14.14
CA GLY A 69 -8.39 -21.33 -13.24
C GLY A 69 -9.10 -19.97 -13.26
N TYR A 70 -8.34 -18.87 -13.37
CA TYR A 70 -8.91 -17.53 -13.53
C TYR A 70 -9.55 -17.28 -14.92
N ARG A 71 -8.97 -17.86 -15.98
CA ARG A 71 -9.55 -17.84 -17.34
C ARG A 71 -10.85 -18.63 -17.40
N ASP A 72 -10.86 -19.83 -16.83
CA ASP A 72 -12.02 -20.72 -16.79
C ASP A 72 -13.17 -20.11 -15.98
N GLN A 73 -12.84 -19.28 -14.97
CA GLN A 73 -13.82 -18.51 -14.19
C GLN A 73 -14.22 -17.16 -14.82
N ASN A 74 -13.82 -16.88 -16.07
CA ASN A 74 -14.08 -15.60 -16.78
C ASN A 74 -13.63 -14.34 -16.01
N MET A 75 -12.81 -14.46 -14.96
CA MET A 75 -12.35 -13.32 -14.16
C MET A 75 -11.25 -12.51 -14.84
N LEU A 76 -10.58 -13.09 -15.84
CA LEU A 76 -9.60 -12.40 -16.70
C LEU A 76 -10.18 -11.89 -18.01
N ARG A 77 -11.49 -12.05 -18.25
CA ARG A 77 -12.07 -11.81 -19.58
C ARG A 77 -12.19 -10.33 -19.98
N ASN A 78 -11.89 -9.40 -19.08
CA ASN A 78 -11.96 -7.97 -19.36
C ASN A 78 -10.59 -7.29 -19.17
N GLU A 79 -10.10 -6.77 -20.31
CA GLU A 79 -9.14 -5.67 -20.51
C GLU A 79 -7.64 -6.04 -20.46
N GLY A 80 -6.94 -5.76 -21.58
CA GLY A 80 -5.52 -6.01 -21.84
C GLY A 80 -4.52 -5.32 -20.91
N GLY A 81 -4.67 -5.55 -19.62
CA GLY A 81 -3.71 -5.23 -18.58
C GLY A 81 -2.69 -6.35 -18.39
N PRO A 82 -1.64 -6.09 -17.61
CA PRO A 82 -0.57 -7.06 -17.39
C PRO A 82 -1.10 -8.34 -16.73
N SER A 83 -0.55 -9.48 -17.14
CA SER A 83 -0.85 -10.79 -16.55
C SER A 83 -0.51 -10.82 -15.04
N LEU A 84 -1.03 -11.80 -14.29
CA LEU A 84 -0.67 -11.96 -12.86
C LEU A 84 0.84 -12.14 -12.68
N ALA A 85 1.49 -12.88 -13.58
CA ALA A 85 2.94 -13.05 -13.58
C ALA A 85 3.67 -11.72 -13.82
N GLU A 86 3.21 -10.91 -14.78
CA GLU A 86 3.77 -9.57 -15.03
C GLU A 86 3.55 -8.61 -13.86
N ARG A 87 2.39 -8.67 -13.18
CA ARG A 87 2.14 -7.88 -11.97
C ARG A 87 3.03 -8.32 -10.81
N ALA A 88 3.26 -9.62 -10.66
CA ALA A 88 4.13 -10.17 -9.63
C ALA A 88 5.61 -9.79 -9.87
N ALA A 89 6.06 -9.82 -11.13
CA ALA A 89 7.41 -9.44 -11.53
C ALA A 89 7.60 -7.91 -11.69
N GLY A 90 6.52 -7.14 -11.64
CA GLY A 90 6.48 -5.71 -11.89
C GLY A 90 7.26 -4.86 -10.88
N PRO A 91 7.20 -3.52 -11.04
CA PRO A 91 7.90 -2.60 -10.17
C PRO A 91 7.39 -2.70 -8.73
N VAL A 92 8.25 -2.46 -7.75
CA VAL A 92 7.91 -2.47 -6.33
C VAL A 92 8.70 -1.39 -5.59
N MET A 93 8.07 -0.71 -4.64
CA MET A 93 8.75 0.24 -3.77
C MET A 93 8.94 -0.35 -2.37
N CYS A 94 10.17 -0.28 -1.86
CA CYS A 94 10.46 -0.72 -0.50
C CYS A 94 9.83 0.24 0.52
N GLY A 95 8.85 -0.19 1.32
CA GLY A 95 8.25 0.71 2.33
C GLY A 95 9.14 1.05 3.53
N TRP A 96 10.33 0.45 3.62
CA TRP A 96 11.30 0.77 4.67
C TRP A 96 12.21 1.95 4.30
N CYS A 97 12.76 1.95 3.08
CA CYS A 97 13.72 2.96 2.64
C CYS A 97 13.27 3.76 1.40
N ARG A 98 12.09 3.43 0.85
CA ARG A 98 11.52 4.00 -0.38
C ARG A 98 12.34 3.79 -1.65
N TYR A 99 13.30 2.87 -1.62
CA TYR A 99 14.00 2.48 -2.83
C TYR A 99 13.02 1.82 -3.80
N ARG A 100 13.04 2.26 -5.06
CA ARG A 100 12.16 1.75 -6.13
C ARG A 100 12.94 0.74 -6.96
N TYR A 101 12.31 -0.40 -7.19
CA TYR A 101 12.77 -1.40 -8.16
C TYR A 101 11.89 -1.33 -9.39
N ASP A 102 12.50 -1.41 -10.57
CA ASP A 102 11.76 -1.50 -11.85
C ASP A 102 11.16 -2.89 -12.06
N ALA A 103 11.83 -3.92 -11.54
CA ALA A 103 11.34 -5.29 -11.47
C ALA A 103 11.59 -5.84 -10.06
N ARG A 104 10.65 -6.63 -9.55
CA ARG A 104 10.74 -7.22 -8.21
C ARG A 104 11.98 -8.11 -8.10
N PRO A 105 12.85 -7.92 -7.09
CA PRO A 105 13.99 -8.79 -6.87
C PRO A 105 13.52 -10.19 -6.43
N ALA A 106 14.30 -11.22 -6.76
CA ALA A 106 14.03 -12.60 -6.33
C ALA A 106 14.12 -12.78 -4.80
N SER A 107 14.93 -11.95 -4.13
CA SER A 107 15.00 -11.89 -2.67
C SER A 107 13.74 -11.23 -2.10
N PRO A 108 13.11 -11.79 -1.04
CA PRO A 108 12.00 -11.15 -0.35
C PRO A 108 12.42 -9.88 0.40
N ASN A 109 13.73 -9.63 0.55
CA ASN A 109 14.28 -8.51 1.29
C ASN A 109 14.90 -7.48 0.34
N CYS A 110 14.73 -6.21 0.69
CA CYS A 110 15.32 -5.08 -0.03
C CYS A 110 16.84 -5.10 0.06
N ALA A 111 17.52 -5.05 -1.08
CA ALA A 111 18.99 -5.01 -1.16
C ALA A 111 19.60 -3.78 -0.47
N MET A 112 18.88 -2.66 -0.42
CA MET A 112 19.38 -1.40 0.14
C MET A 112 19.28 -1.29 1.65
N CYS A 113 18.31 -1.95 2.28
CA CYS A 113 18.07 -1.78 3.72
C CYS A 113 17.78 -3.08 4.49
N GLY A 114 17.78 -4.23 3.81
CA GLY A 114 17.48 -5.54 4.38
C GLY A 114 16.02 -5.77 4.82
N GLY A 115 15.15 -4.76 4.67
CA GLY A 115 13.75 -4.87 5.07
C GLY A 115 12.91 -5.67 4.09
N VAL A 116 11.94 -6.44 4.60
CA VAL A 116 11.03 -7.27 3.79
C VAL A 116 10.22 -6.41 2.83
N LEU A 117 10.16 -6.80 1.55
CA LEU A 117 9.39 -6.12 0.51
C LEU A 117 7.91 -6.53 0.56
N PRO A 118 6.97 -5.64 0.19
CA PRO A 118 5.55 -5.99 0.06
C PRO A 118 5.35 -7.23 -0.81
N HIS A 119 4.47 -8.16 -0.47
CA HIS A 119 4.24 -9.35 -1.29
C HIS A 119 3.73 -8.95 -2.69
N PRO A 120 4.00 -9.76 -3.72
CA PRO A 120 3.41 -9.55 -5.02
C PRO A 120 1.87 -9.65 -4.93
N PRO A 121 1.11 -8.86 -5.70
CA PRO A 121 -0.33 -8.97 -5.75
C PRO A 121 -0.78 -10.39 -6.11
N GLY A 122 -1.88 -10.86 -5.56
CA GLY A 122 -2.42 -12.20 -5.89
C GLY A 122 -1.92 -13.33 -4.99
N HIS A 123 -0.95 -13.05 -4.12
CA HIS A 123 -0.24 -14.09 -3.37
C HIS A 123 -0.67 -14.12 -1.91
N ASP A 124 -0.42 -15.26 -1.25
CA ASP A 124 -0.50 -15.36 0.21
C ASP A 124 0.44 -14.28 0.82
N PRO A 125 0.00 -13.51 1.84
CA PRO A 125 0.84 -12.53 2.53
C PRO A 125 2.08 -13.14 3.19
N GLY A 126 2.18 -14.47 3.22
CA GLY A 126 3.34 -15.21 3.71
C GLY A 126 3.26 -15.44 5.22
N PRO A 127 4.38 -15.80 5.87
CA PRO A 127 4.37 -16.00 7.31
C PRO A 127 4.03 -14.69 8.05
N PRO A 128 3.36 -14.77 9.21
CA PRO A 128 3.10 -13.60 10.03
C PRO A 128 4.42 -12.91 10.42
N PRO A 129 4.42 -11.58 10.64
CA PRO A 129 5.60 -10.91 11.12
C PRO A 129 6.08 -11.51 12.45
N PRO A 130 7.40 -11.40 12.76
CA PRO A 130 7.95 -11.86 14.02
C PRO A 130 7.16 -11.36 15.24
N GLY A 131 7.25 -12.00 16.39
CA GLY A 131 6.62 -11.48 17.62
C GLY A 131 7.09 -10.04 17.95
N ALA A 132 6.26 -9.28 18.68
CA ALA A 132 6.74 -8.05 19.32
C ALA A 132 7.74 -8.43 20.43
N ARG A 133 8.85 -7.74 20.66
CA ARG A 133 9.37 -6.47 20.10
C ARG A 133 10.28 -6.73 18.87
N ARG A 134 10.08 -5.97 17.80
CA ARG A 134 10.86 -6.10 16.54
C ARG A 134 11.91 -5.01 16.41
N THR A 135 13.07 -5.38 15.87
CA THR A 135 14.09 -4.43 15.43
C THR A 135 13.78 -3.96 14.02
N LEU A 136 13.57 -2.67 13.82
CA LEU A 136 13.33 -2.08 12.50
C LEU A 136 14.66 -1.70 11.83
N PRO A 137 14.76 -1.73 10.49
CA PRO A 137 15.97 -1.31 9.79
C PRO A 137 16.38 0.13 10.12
N ALA A 138 17.68 0.40 10.30
CA ALA A 138 18.16 1.75 10.60
C ALA A 138 17.75 2.79 9.54
N ALA A 139 17.75 2.40 8.26
CA ALA A 139 17.31 3.23 7.15
C ALA A 139 15.84 3.70 7.30
N PHE A 140 14.99 2.90 7.96
CA PHE A 140 13.61 3.27 8.23
C PHE A 140 13.51 4.40 9.25
N TYR A 141 14.30 4.35 10.33
CA TYR A 141 14.36 5.44 11.30
C TYR A 141 14.88 6.74 10.68
N TRP A 142 15.91 6.64 9.85
CA TRP A 142 16.42 7.79 9.09
C TRP A 142 15.35 8.39 8.17
N GLN A 143 14.66 7.53 7.42
CA GLN A 143 13.58 7.96 6.54
C GLN A 143 12.44 8.64 7.33
N LEU A 144 12.05 8.05 8.47
CA LEU A 144 10.93 8.52 9.29
C LEU A 144 11.23 9.85 9.99
N TYR A 145 12.37 9.93 10.68
CA TYR A 145 12.68 11.06 11.56
C TYR A 145 13.42 12.20 10.88
N ILE A 146 14.11 11.93 9.78
CA ILE A 146 14.84 12.95 9.04
C ILE A 146 14.10 13.29 7.76
N LYS A 147 13.98 12.36 6.82
CA LYS A 147 13.45 12.69 5.47
C LYS A 147 11.95 13.04 5.46
N GLN A 148 11.13 12.38 6.26
CA GLN A 148 9.67 12.58 6.25
C GLN A 148 9.19 13.58 7.32
N ASN A 149 10.01 13.88 8.32
CA ASN A 149 9.62 14.71 9.45
C ASN A 149 10.10 16.16 9.30
N VAL A 150 9.77 16.80 8.17
CA VAL A 150 10.21 18.16 7.84
C VAL A 150 9.80 19.16 8.93
N GLY A 151 8.58 19.04 9.48
CA GLY A 151 8.12 19.88 10.59
C GLY A 151 8.96 19.69 11.86
N GLY A 152 9.36 18.45 12.17
CA GLY A 152 10.25 18.16 13.29
C GLY A 152 11.64 18.77 13.12
N ILE A 153 12.23 18.64 11.93
CA ILE A 153 13.52 19.26 11.60
C ILE A 153 13.43 20.78 11.67
N PHE A 154 12.36 21.38 11.13
CA PHE A 154 12.14 22.82 11.19
C PHE A 154 12.06 23.32 12.63
N GLY A 155 11.29 22.64 13.49
CA GLY A 155 11.21 22.98 14.91
C GLY A 155 12.57 22.85 15.63
N LEU A 156 13.36 21.84 15.26
CA LEU A 156 14.72 21.66 15.78
C LEU A 156 15.64 22.82 15.34
N GLY A 157 15.56 23.24 14.07
CA GLY A 157 16.29 24.39 13.54
C GLY A 157 15.91 25.70 14.24
N MET A 158 14.60 25.96 14.44
CA MET A 158 14.13 27.09 15.24
C MET A 158 14.69 27.08 16.66
N THR A 159 14.71 25.90 17.29
CA THR A 159 15.27 25.72 18.64
C THR A 159 16.74 26.13 18.68
N PHE A 160 17.54 25.67 17.71
CA PHE A 160 18.96 26.04 17.63
C PHE A 160 19.20 27.53 17.40
N VAL A 161 18.39 28.18 16.55
CA VAL A 161 18.46 29.64 16.32
C VAL A 161 18.01 30.43 17.56
N ALA A 162 17.06 29.91 18.34
CA ALA A 162 16.56 30.58 19.53
C ALA A 162 17.59 30.63 20.68
N LEU A 163 18.52 29.67 20.76
CA LEU A 163 19.52 29.61 21.82
C LEU A 163 20.41 30.86 21.91
N PRO A 164 21.06 31.35 20.83
CA PRO A 164 21.82 32.60 20.91
C PRO A 164 20.93 33.83 21.15
N ILE A 165 19.69 33.85 20.62
CA ILE A 165 18.73 34.94 20.88
C ILE A 165 18.34 34.99 22.35
N LEU A 166 18.19 33.83 23.00
CA LEU A 166 17.89 33.74 24.43
C LEU A 166 18.99 34.39 25.28
N LEU A 167 20.25 34.27 24.87
CA LEU A 167 21.39 34.88 25.57
C LEU A 167 21.44 36.40 25.42
N LEU A 168 21.11 36.92 24.23
CA LEU A 168 21.19 38.35 23.92
C LEU A 168 19.91 39.13 24.28
N ALA A 169 18.75 38.50 24.12
CA ALA A 169 17.44 39.10 24.24
C ALA A 169 16.41 38.08 24.79
N PRO A 170 16.45 37.78 26.10
CA PRO A 170 15.70 36.67 26.68
C PRO A 170 14.17 36.78 26.50
N LEU A 171 13.64 38.01 26.51
CA LEU A 171 12.21 38.26 26.32
C LEU A 171 11.71 37.81 24.92
N ILE A 172 12.60 37.81 23.92
CA ILE A 172 12.33 37.35 22.56
C ILE A 172 12.77 35.89 22.39
N GLY A 173 13.95 35.52 22.89
CA GLY A 173 14.51 34.19 22.70
C GLY A 173 13.70 33.08 23.37
N LEU A 174 13.16 33.34 24.57
CA LEU A 174 12.37 32.35 25.30
C LEU A 174 11.09 31.90 24.56
N PRO A 175 10.20 32.79 24.08
CA PRO A 175 9.02 32.35 23.34
C PRO A 175 9.37 31.62 22.04
N VAL A 176 10.41 32.06 21.32
CA VAL A 176 10.86 31.38 20.08
C VAL A 176 11.40 29.98 20.39
N LEU A 177 12.16 29.81 21.47
CA LEU A 177 12.68 28.51 21.91
C LEU A 177 11.53 27.55 22.26
N LEU A 178 10.56 28.00 23.05
CA LEU A 178 9.40 27.20 23.43
C LEU A 178 8.58 26.77 22.22
N LEU A 179 8.38 27.68 21.26
CA LEU A 179 7.69 27.38 20.01
C LEU A 179 8.46 26.33 19.19
N GLY A 180 9.77 26.49 19.05
CA GLY A 180 10.64 25.53 18.35
C GLY A 180 10.57 24.13 18.97
N LEU A 181 10.68 24.03 20.30
CA LEU A 181 10.60 22.77 21.04
C LEU A 181 9.21 22.12 20.90
N LEU A 182 8.13 22.90 20.97
CA LEU A 182 6.77 22.38 20.81
C LEU A 182 6.54 21.82 19.40
N ILE A 183 7.00 22.53 18.37
CA ILE A 183 6.91 22.07 16.97
C ILE A 183 7.74 20.79 16.80
N ALA A 184 8.98 20.75 17.30
CA ALA A 184 9.82 19.56 17.21
C ALA A 184 9.17 18.37 17.92
N TRP A 185 8.83 18.53 19.20
CA TRP A 185 8.25 17.49 20.04
C TRP A 185 6.96 16.91 19.44
N SER A 186 6.02 17.76 19.06
CA SER A 186 4.73 17.33 18.50
C SER A 186 4.88 16.52 17.21
N ASN A 187 5.79 16.94 16.32
CA ASN A 187 6.06 16.26 15.07
C ASN A 187 6.80 14.92 15.26
N PHE A 188 7.85 14.89 16.08
CA PHE A 188 8.57 13.64 16.40
C PHE A 188 7.66 12.63 17.12
N LEU A 189 6.84 13.09 18.06
CA LEU A 189 5.90 12.24 18.77
C LEU A 189 4.82 11.69 17.84
N THR A 190 4.35 12.50 16.88
CA THR A 190 3.40 12.06 15.84
C THR A 190 4.03 11.02 14.92
N ALA A 191 5.27 11.24 14.47
CA ALA A 191 6.01 10.29 13.65
C ALA A 191 6.21 8.95 14.36
N PHE A 192 6.60 8.98 15.64
CA PHE A 192 6.75 7.79 16.49
C PHE A 192 5.42 7.06 16.67
N ARG A 193 4.36 7.78 17.07
CA ARG A 193 3.02 7.21 17.28
C ARG A 193 2.46 6.53 16.04
N ARG A 194 2.72 7.05 14.83
CA ARG A 194 2.26 6.46 13.57
C ARG A 194 2.95 5.12 13.22
N HIS A 195 4.12 4.85 13.79
CA HIS A 195 4.94 3.68 13.41
C HIS A 195 5.28 2.76 14.59
N VAL A 196 4.85 3.10 15.80
CA VAL A 196 5.07 2.28 17.01
C VAL A 196 4.51 0.86 16.84
N ALA A 197 3.43 0.70 16.07
CA ALA A 197 2.83 -0.61 15.78
C ALA A 197 3.78 -1.54 14.99
N LEU A 198 4.68 -1.01 14.15
CA LEU A 198 5.67 -1.82 13.44
C LEU A 198 6.64 -2.51 14.41
N ALA A 199 7.10 -1.78 15.43
CA ALA A 199 8.03 -2.31 16.42
C ALA A 199 7.34 -3.16 17.51
N TRP A 200 6.14 -2.77 17.95
CA TRP A 200 5.52 -3.31 19.17
C TRP A 200 4.15 -3.96 18.95
N GLY A 201 3.57 -3.86 17.76
CA GLY A 201 2.25 -4.41 17.45
C GLY A 201 2.27 -5.92 17.35
N GLN A 202 1.16 -6.57 17.68
CA GLN A 202 0.97 -8.00 17.42
C GLN A 202 0.52 -8.22 15.97
N PRO A 203 0.97 -9.31 15.32
CA PRO A 203 0.48 -9.68 13.98
C PRO A 203 -1.01 -10.04 14.05
N VAL A 204 -1.78 -9.52 13.10
CA VAL A 204 -3.21 -9.77 12.93
C VAL A 204 -3.48 -9.92 11.44
N ALA A 205 -4.31 -10.90 11.07
CA ALA A 205 -4.75 -11.06 9.70
C ALA A 205 -5.72 -9.93 9.31
N GLY A 206 -5.51 -9.35 8.14
CA GLY A 206 -6.37 -8.32 7.57
C GLY A 206 -6.67 -8.58 6.11
N ARG A 207 -7.49 -7.73 5.52
CA ARG A 207 -7.85 -7.78 4.10
C ARG A 207 -7.92 -6.38 3.51
N ILE A 208 -7.47 -6.22 2.27
CA ILE A 208 -7.64 -4.95 1.54
C ILE A 208 -9.12 -4.77 1.22
N GLU A 209 -9.69 -3.62 1.54
CA GLU A 209 -11.10 -3.30 1.28
C GLU A 209 -11.26 -2.44 0.03
N SER A 210 -10.41 -1.43 -0.14
CA SER A 210 -10.38 -0.64 -1.36
C SER A 210 -9.05 0.08 -1.54
N VAL A 211 -8.69 0.33 -2.80
CA VAL A 211 -7.54 1.15 -3.18
C VAL A 211 -8.05 2.30 -4.03
N ASN A 212 -7.91 3.51 -3.52
CA ASN A 212 -8.41 4.72 -4.16
C ASN A 212 -7.25 5.61 -4.58
N ARG A 213 -7.25 6.05 -5.84
CA ARG A 213 -6.29 7.06 -6.32
C ARG A 213 -6.69 8.43 -5.79
N PHE A 214 -5.81 9.07 -5.02
CA PHE A 214 -6.03 10.37 -4.41
C PHE A 214 -5.27 11.47 -5.18
N GLY A 215 -5.91 12.61 -5.43
CA GLY A 215 -5.23 13.80 -5.98
C GLY A 215 -5.19 13.94 -7.51
N LYS A 216 -6.14 13.34 -8.26
CA LYS A 216 -6.20 13.41 -9.75
C LYS A 216 -6.25 14.84 -10.34
N GLY A 217 -6.59 15.88 -9.57
CA GLY A 217 -6.82 17.24 -10.10
C GLY A 217 -5.67 18.25 -10.04
N LYS A 218 -4.53 17.96 -9.39
CA LYS A 218 -3.45 18.97 -9.17
C LYS A 218 -2.03 18.38 -9.17
N ALA A 219 -1.79 17.28 -9.87
CA ALA A 219 -0.44 16.74 -10.02
C ALA A 219 0.34 17.53 -11.08
N THR A 220 0.56 18.83 -10.85
CA THR A 220 1.04 19.72 -11.92
C THR A 220 2.53 19.68 -12.19
N ASN A 221 3.42 19.15 -11.34
CA ASN A 221 4.87 19.24 -11.67
C ASN A 221 5.83 18.12 -11.17
N HIS A 222 5.42 17.16 -10.33
CA HIS A 222 6.36 16.14 -9.81
C HIS A 222 5.85 14.69 -9.72
N GLY A 223 4.93 14.29 -10.61
CA GLY A 223 4.84 12.92 -11.14
C GLY A 223 4.42 11.74 -10.24
N SER A 224 4.36 11.85 -8.90
CA SER A 224 3.96 10.72 -8.05
C SER A 224 2.49 10.78 -7.66
N VAL A 225 1.71 9.80 -8.11
CA VAL A 225 0.30 9.62 -7.72
C VAL A 225 0.23 9.12 -6.28
N LEU A 226 -0.62 9.74 -5.46
CA LEU A 226 -0.91 9.25 -4.11
C LEU A 226 -2.06 8.25 -4.15
N TYR A 227 -1.90 7.12 -3.48
CA TYR A 227 -2.94 6.13 -3.30
C TYR A 227 -3.36 6.06 -1.84
N ARG A 228 -4.64 5.83 -1.61
CA ARG A 228 -5.24 5.61 -0.30
C ARG A 228 -5.76 4.18 -0.25
N VAL A 229 -5.19 3.38 0.63
CA VAL A 229 -5.53 1.97 0.85
C VAL A 229 -6.37 1.88 2.10
N TYR A 230 -7.59 1.36 1.96
CA TYR A 230 -8.46 0.97 3.07
C TYR A 230 -8.33 -0.53 3.27
N PHE A 231 -8.25 -0.96 4.51
CA PHE A 231 -8.12 -2.36 4.86
C PHE A 231 -8.83 -2.65 6.17
N ARG A 232 -9.37 -3.85 6.31
CA ARG A 232 -10.08 -4.29 7.51
C ARG A 232 -9.28 -5.37 8.22
N PHE A 233 -9.28 -5.36 9.54
CA PHE A 233 -8.64 -6.37 10.38
C PHE A 233 -9.40 -6.54 11.69
N ASP A 234 -9.29 -7.71 12.30
CA ASP A 234 -10.08 -8.05 13.49
C ASP A 234 -9.18 -8.16 14.73
N ILE A 235 -9.54 -7.49 15.82
CA ILE A 235 -8.87 -7.63 17.12
C ILE A 235 -9.89 -8.19 18.10
N GLY A 236 -9.75 -9.46 18.46
CA GLY A 236 -10.76 -10.18 19.24
C GLY A 236 -12.06 -10.30 18.43
N SER A 237 -13.18 -9.82 18.99
CA SER A 237 -14.50 -9.83 18.34
C SER A 237 -14.83 -8.56 17.57
N HIS A 238 -13.91 -7.59 17.50
CA HIS A 238 -14.17 -6.29 16.89
C HIS A 238 -13.40 -6.10 15.58
N ALA A 239 -14.14 -5.74 14.54
CA ALA A 239 -13.60 -5.35 13.26
C ALA A 239 -13.18 -3.88 13.25
N PHE A 240 -11.99 -3.61 12.74
CA PHE A 240 -11.44 -2.26 12.60
C PHE A 240 -11.18 -1.94 11.13
N LEU A 241 -11.55 -0.72 10.73
CA LEU A 241 -11.21 -0.15 9.43
C LEU A 241 -9.95 0.69 9.55
N GLY A 242 -8.90 0.22 8.89
CA GLY A 242 -7.63 0.91 8.74
C GLY A 242 -7.53 1.69 7.43
N MET A 243 -6.69 2.73 7.43
CA MET A 243 -6.35 3.48 6.22
C MET A 243 -4.87 3.83 6.19
N LYS A 244 -4.24 3.69 5.02
CA LYS A 244 -2.85 4.09 4.78
C LYS A 244 -2.71 4.79 3.43
N TYR A 245 -1.84 5.77 3.38
CA TYR A 245 -1.41 6.41 2.14
C TYR A 245 -0.12 5.78 1.63
N THR A 246 0.00 5.61 0.32
CA THR A 246 1.23 5.15 -0.33
C THR A 246 1.44 5.81 -1.68
N TYR A 247 2.70 5.97 -2.08
CA TYR A 247 3.09 6.40 -3.42
C TYR A 247 3.47 5.23 -4.33
N ASP A 248 3.39 3.99 -3.85
CA ASP A 248 3.72 2.81 -4.66
C ASP A 248 2.60 2.53 -5.67
N PRO A 249 2.82 2.68 -6.99
CA PRO A 249 1.81 2.38 -7.99
C PRO A 249 1.44 0.90 -8.05
N ALA A 250 2.31 0.00 -7.58
CA ALA A 250 2.05 -1.44 -7.55
C ALA A 250 0.83 -1.79 -6.68
N ILE A 251 0.45 -0.90 -5.75
CA ILE A 251 -0.73 -1.07 -4.90
C ILE A 251 -2.03 -1.20 -5.70
N THR A 252 -2.07 -0.65 -6.92
CA THR A 252 -3.25 -0.74 -7.80
C THR A 252 -3.48 -2.12 -8.37
N HIS A 253 -2.47 -2.99 -8.31
CA HIS A 253 -2.58 -4.37 -8.76
C HIS A 253 -3.11 -5.31 -7.68
N HIS A 254 -3.16 -4.85 -6.42
CA HIS A 254 -3.79 -5.57 -5.33
C HIS A 254 -5.32 -5.56 -5.46
N PHE A 255 -5.95 -6.67 -5.09
CA PHE A 255 -7.39 -6.87 -5.27
C PHE A 255 -8.16 -6.66 -3.96
N VAL A 256 -9.43 -6.28 -4.08
CA VAL A 256 -10.33 -6.20 -2.93
C VAL A 256 -10.50 -7.60 -2.34
N GLY A 257 -10.37 -7.72 -1.02
CA GLY A 257 -10.38 -8.97 -0.27
C GLY A 257 -9.03 -9.63 -0.11
N GLU A 258 -7.96 -9.10 -0.73
CA GLU A 258 -6.63 -9.68 -0.66
C GLU A 258 -6.11 -9.75 0.78
N PRO A 259 -5.68 -10.94 1.25
CA PRO A 259 -5.19 -11.12 2.61
C PRO A 259 -3.87 -10.36 2.82
N ILE A 260 -3.77 -9.65 3.94
CA ILE A 260 -2.58 -8.90 4.32
C ILE A 260 -2.26 -9.13 5.80
N TRP A 261 -1.01 -8.93 6.18
CA TRP A 261 -0.65 -8.81 7.59
C TRP A 261 -0.81 -7.36 8.05
N VAL A 262 -1.44 -7.19 9.20
CA VAL A 262 -1.53 -5.92 9.92
C VAL A 262 -0.88 -6.11 11.27
N VAL A 263 -0.04 -5.17 11.69
CA VAL A 263 0.47 -5.10 13.05
C VAL A 263 -0.30 -4.05 13.83
N SER A 264 -0.86 -4.41 14.98
CA SER A 264 -1.66 -3.49 15.80
C SER A 264 -1.34 -3.62 17.28
N LEU A 265 -1.52 -2.54 18.04
CA LEU A 265 -1.41 -2.55 19.50
C LEU A 265 -2.76 -2.90 20.14
N PRO A 266 -2.94 -4.07 20.78
CA PRO A 266 -4.26 -4.52 21.28
C PRO A 266 -4.90 -3.53 22.26
N ARG A 267 -4.10 -2.93 23.15
CA ARG A 267 -4.58 -1.93 24.13
C ARG A 267 -4.89 -0.56 23.51
N ARG A 268 -4.46 -0.31 22.27
CA ARG A 268 -4.60 0.98 21.59
C ARG A 268 -4.80 0.74 20.09
N PRO A 269 -5.96 0.19 19.68
CA PRO A 269 -6.18 -0.34 18.33
C PRO A 269 -6.11 0.74 17.23
N LYS A 270 -6.15 2.03 17.60
CA LYS A 270 -5.88 3.15 16.69
C LYS A 270 -4.45 3.19 16.14
N TYR A 271 -3.52 2.46 16.75
CA TYR A 271 -2.15 2.34 16.28
C TYR A 271 -1.98 1.01 15.55
N TYR A 272 -2.06 1.07 14.24
CA TYR A 272 -1.90 -0.06 13.34
C TYR A 272 -0.99 0.30 12.16
N ALA A 273 -0.43 -0.70 11.49
CA ALA A 273 0.28 -0.56 10.23
C ALA A 273 0.17 -1.85 9.40
N ILE A 274 0.14 -1.72 8.07
CA ILE A 274 0.29 -2.88 7.16
C ILE A 274 1.73 -3.40 7.28
N TRP A 275 1.90 -4.73 7.24
CA TRP A 275 3.19 -5.40 7.24
C TRP A 275 3.42 -6.16 5.92
N PRO A 276 4.57 -5.96 5.26
CA PRO A 276 5.54 -4.89 5.52
C PRO A 276 4.93 -3.50 5.22
N PRO A 277 5.55 -2.40 5.70
CA PRO A 277 5.02 -1.07 5.46
C PRO A 277 4.93 -0.78 3.95
N LEU A 278 3.94 0.03 3.57
CA LEU A 278 3.83 0.60 2.23
C LEU A 278 4.63 1.91 2.15
N ALA A 279 5.20 2.20 0.97
CA ALA A 279 6.11 3.34 0.75
C ALA A 279 5.41 4.70 0.66
#